data_AF-A0A7S3H799-F1
#
_entry.id   AF-A0A7S3H799-F1
#
_cell.length_a   1.000
_cell.length_b   1.000
_cell.length_c   1.000
_cell.angle_alpha   90.00
_cell.angle_beta   90.00
_cell.angle_gamma   90.00
#
_symmetry.space_group_name_H-M   'P 1'
#
loop_
_entity.id
_entity.type
_entity.pdbx_description
1 polymer ?
#
loop_
_entity_poly.entity_id
_entity_poly.type
_entity_poly.pdbx_seq_one_letter_code
_entity_poly.pdbx_strand_id
1 'polypeptide(L)'
;DRAIFGKFFVRGNITRWAGIFNKIADVAIDDLFAVVESTPGKPTNIEKFFAVCALRLFMKFCTGADYRTMPDREKTICKVVSEGSAATGNVVIFGLPTWSFLPTTKKMDAALRVVRKDFAMAVEQRREDNAKGVVREIEDCLDAMFQENMN
;
A
#
# COMPACT_ATOMS: atom_id res chain seq x y z
N ASP A 1 2.63 14.58 10.27
CA ASP A 1 1.77 13.46 9.83
C ASP A 1 0.27 13.72 9.77
N ARG A 2 -0.50 13.73 10.87
CA ARG A 2 -1.99 13.84 10.78
C ARG A 2 -2.50 15.07 10.00
N ALA A 3 -1.82 16.22 10.13
CA ALA A 3 -2.17 17.43 9.40
C ALA A 3 -1.97 17.31 7.88
N ILE A 4 -1.00 16.50 7.42
CA ILE A 4 -0.73 16.28 5.98
C ILE A 4 -1.71 15.27 5.41
N PHE A 5 -2.02 14.20 6.14
CA PHE A 5 -3.14 13.33 5.79
C PHE A 5 -4.43 14.13 5.63
N GLY A 6 -4.70 15.09 6.53
CA GLY A 6 -5.85 16.00 6.40
C GLY A 6 -5.81 16.89 5.15
N LYS A 7 -4.63 17.36 4.73
CA LYS A 7 -4.46 18.13 3.48
C LYS A 7 -4.60 17.26 2.22
N PHE A 8 -4.20 15.99 2.29
CA PHE A 8 -4.24 15.09 1.13
C PHE A 8 -5.59 14.39 0.96
N PHE A 9 -6.28 14.09 2.07
CA PHE A 9 -7.66 13.57 2.10
C PHE A 9 -8.72 14.68 2.06
N VAL A 10 -8.46 15.75 1.31
CA VAL A 10 -9.49 16.74 0.98
C VAL A 10 -10.28 16.31 -0.24
N ARG A 11 -11.55 16.72 -0.31
CA ARG A 11 -12.48 16.35 -1.39
C ARG A 11 -11.90 16.57 -2.79
N GLY A 12 -11.17 17.66 -3.01
CA GLY A 12 -10.54 17.96 -4.30
C GLY A 12 -9.51 16.91 -4.72
N ASN A 13 -8.61 16.54 -3.81
CA ASN A 13 -7.61 15.51 -4.05
C ASN A 13 -8.24 14.13 -4.23
N ILE A 14 -9.23 13.77 -3.41
CA ILE A 14 -9.99 12.51 -3.56
C ILE A 14 -10.64 12.42 -4.95
N THR A 15 -11.22 13.53 -5.43
CA THR A 15 -11.85 13.58 -6.76
C THR A 15 -10.82 13.38 -7.87
N ARG A 16 -9.62 14.00 -7.75
CA ARG A 16 -8.50 13.80 -8.68
C ARG A 16 -8.06 12.34 -8.73
N TRP A 17 -7.98 11.68 -7.59
CA TRP A 17 -7.54 10.29 -7.46
C TRP A 17 -8.57 9.25 -7.88
N ALA A 18 -9.87 9.58 -7.80
CA ALA A 18 -10.95 8.65 -8.14
C ALA A 18 -10.80 8.05 -9.55
N GLY A 19 -10.39 8.84 -10.54
CA GLY A 19 -10.15 8.34 -11.90
C GLY A 19 -9.00 7.33 -11.97
N ILE A 20 -7.91 7.55 -11.23
CA ILE A 20 -6.78 6.60 -11.14
C ILE A 20 -7.21 5.34 -10.40
N PHE A 21 -7.99 5.50 -9.32
CA PHE A 21 -8.48 4.37 -8.53
C PHE A 21 -9.42 3.47 -9.32
N ASN A 22 -10.33 4.05 -10.10
CA ASN A 22 -11.20 3.29 -10.99
C ASN A 22 -10.37 2.49 -12.01
N LYS A 23 -9.38 3.11 -12.66
CA LYS A 23 -8.49 2.40 -13.59
C LYS A 23 -7.74 1.23 -12.96
N ILE A 24 -7.25 1.40 -11.73
CA ILE A 24 -6.56 0.31 -11.01
C ILE A 24 -7.54 -0.81 -10.68
N ALA A 25 -8.75 -0.47 -10.25
CA ALA A 25 -9.80 -1.44 -9.96
C ALA A 25 -10.22 -2.21 -11.22
N ASP A 26 -10.45 -1.51 -12.34
CA ASP A 26 -10.80 -2.10 -13.63
C ASP A 26 -9.72 -3.11 -14.08
N VAL A 27 -8.44 -2.72 -14.02
CA VAL A 27 -7.33 -3.63 -14.36
C VAL A 27 -7.25 -4.83 -13.41
N ALA A 28 -7.50 -4.64 -12.11
CA ALA A 28 -7.53 -5.76 -11.17
C ALA A 28 -8.69 -6.72 -11.43
N ILE A 29 -9.82 -6.20 -11.92
CA ILE A 29 -10.99 -7.00 -12.32
C ILE A 29 -10.67 -7.79 -13.60
N ASP A 30 -10.02 -7.16 -14.58
CA ASP A 30 -9.57 -7.85 -15.80
C ASP A 30 -8.58 -8.98 -15.46
N ASP A 31 -7.61 -8.72 -14.58
CA ASP A 31 -6.66 -9.73 -14.09
C ASP A 31 -7.41 -10.90 -13.39
N LEU A 32 -8.48 -10.61 -12.65
CA LEU A 32 -9.31 -11.63 -12.01
C LEU A 32 -10.04 -12.50 -13.05
N PHE A 33 -10.68 -11.86 -14.05
CA PHE A 33 -11.39 -12.59 -15.10
C PHE A 33 -10.44 -13.45 -15.93
N ALA A 34 -9.23 -12.97 -16.24
CA ALA A 34 -8.22 -13.78 -16.92
C ALA A 34 -7.85 -15.06 -16.13
N VAL A 35 -7.83 -14.99 -14.79
CA VAL A 35 -7.61 -16.18 -13.95
C VAL A 35 -8.82 -17.12 -13.97
N VAL A 36 -10.04 -16.58 -13.95
CA VAL A 36 -11.28 -17.37 -14.03
C VAL A 36 -11.36 -18.12 -15.36
N GLU A 37 -11.11 -17.44 -16.46
CA GLU A 37 -11.15 -18.00 -17.82
C GLU A 37 -10.07 -19.07 -18.03
N SER A 38 -8.88 -18.88 -17.46
CA SER A 38 -7.79 -19.87 -17.53
C SER A 38 -7.96 -21.06 -16.59
N THR A 39 -8.87 -20.99 -15.62
CA THR A 39 -9.14 -22.07 -14.65
C THR A 39 -10.63 -22.39 -14.48
N PRO A 40 -11.31 -22.79 -15.58
CA PRO A 40 -12.75 -23.00 -15.55
C PRO A 40 -13.14 -24.06 -14.51
N GLY A 41 -14.18 -23.76 -13.72
CA GLY A 41 -14.71 -24.64 -12.67
C GLY A 41 -13.92 -24.65 -11.36
N LYS A 42 -12.80 -23.91 -11.25
CA LYS A 42 -12.12 -23.72 -9.96
C LYS A 42 -12.70 -22.53 -9.20
N PRO A 43 -12.93 -22.67 -7.87
CA PRO A 43 -13.39 -21.55 -7.07
C PRO A 43 -12.33 -20.45 -7.04
N THR A 44 -12.76 -19.22 -7.29
CA THR A 44 -11.92 -18.04 -7.28
C THR A 44 -11.82 -17.45 -5.88
N ASN A 45 -10.61 -17.13 -5.44
CA ASN A 45 -10.40 -16.47 -4.15
C ASN A 45 -10.63 -14.95 -4.27
N ILE A 46 -11.84 -14.51 -3.95
CA ILE A 46 -12.23 -13.09 -4.02
C ILE A 46 -11.53 -12.22 -2.96
N GLU A 47 -11.18 -12.80 -1.81
CA GLU A 47 -10.42 -12.10 -0.76
C GLU A 47 -9.05 -11.68 -1.28
N LYS A 48 -8.37 -12.59 -2.01
CA LYS A 48 -7.09 -12.30 -2.65
C LYS A 48 -7.21 -11.17 -3.67
N PHE A 49 -8.31 -11.10 -4.43
CA PHE A 49 -8.58 -10.00 -5.34
C PHE A 49 -8.67 -8.66 -4.60
N PHE A 50 -9.48 -8.57 -3.54
CA PHE A 50 -9.60 -7.33 -2.77
C PHE A 50 -8.28 -6.92 -2.10
N ALA A 51 -7.49 -7.89 -1.62
CA ALA A 51 -6.18 -7.62 -1.04
C ALA A 51 -5.20 -7.02 -2.06
N VAL A 52 -5.17 -7.56 -3.28
CA VAL A 52 -4.31 -7.06 -4.37
C VAL A 52 -4.79 -5.68 -4.83
N CYS A 53 -6.09 -5.51 -5.06
CA CYS A 53 -6.67 -4.24 -5.48
C CYS A 53 -6.40 -3.13 -4.46
N ALA A 54 -6.68 -3.40 -3.17
CA ALA A 54 -6.41 -2.45 -2.09
C ALA A 54 -4.92 -2.11 -1.99
N LEU A 55 -4.02 -3.08 -2.14
CA LEU A 55 -2.57 -2.83 -2.12
C LEU A 55 -2.16 -1.93 -3.28
N ARG A 56 -2.57 -2.24 -4.52
CA ARG A 56 -2.23 -1.43 -5.71
C ARG A 56 -2.71 0.01 -5.57
N LEU A 57 -3.95 0.20 -5.13
CA LEU A 57 -4.52 1.52 -4.86
C LEU A 57 -3.70 2.28 -3.82
N PHE A 58 -3.41 1.64 -2.69
CA PHE A 58 -2.68 2.25 -1.59
C PHE A 58 -1.24 2.60 -1.97
N MET A 59 -0.52 1.70 -2.63
CA MET A 59 0.86 1.95 -3.06
C MET A 59 0.92 3.05 -4.12
N LYS A 60 -0.02 3.07 -5.08
CA LYS A 60 -0.09 4.15 -6.06
C LYS A 60 -0.33 5.50 -5.37
N PHE A 61 -1.25 5.53 -4.42
CA PHE A 61 -1.58 6.75 -3.69
C PHE A 61 -0.45 7.23 -2.76
N CYS A 62 0.21 6.30 -2.06
CA CYS A 62 1.21 6.65 -1.05
C CYS A 62 2.59 6.93 -1.63
N THR A 63 3.04 6.17 -2.63
CA THR A 63 4.41 6.21 -3.14
C THR A 63 4.50 6.32 -4.65
N GLY A 64 3.36 6.44 -5.35
CA GLY A 64 3.31 6.50 -6.81
C GLY A 64 3.61 5.17 -7.50
N ALA A 65 3.96 4.13 -6.74
CA ALA A 65 4.49 2.87 -7.24
C ALA A 65 3.40 1.99 -7.89
N ASP A 66 3.73 1.40 -9.04
CA ASP A 66 2.86 0.45 -9.74
C ASP A 66 3.29 -1.00 -9.49
N TYR A 67 2.57 -1.65 -8.57
CA TYR A 67 2.87 -3.01 -8.10
C TYR A 67 2.51 -4.08 -9.13
N ARG A 68 1.72 -3.73 -10.16
CA ARG A 68 1.42 -4.65 -11.27
C ARG A 68 2.69 -5.08 -12.00
N THR A 69 3.66 -4.17 -12.12
CA THR A 69 4.96 -4.45 -12.76
C THR A 69 5.88 -5.33 -11.90
N MET A 70 5.51 -5.60 -10.64
CA MET A 70 6.33 -6.29 -9.65
C MET A 70 5.54 -7.42 -8.95
N PRO A 71 5.10 -8.47 -9.67
CA PRO A 71 4.15 -9.46 -9.15
C PRO A 71 4.64 -10.23 -7.92
N ASP A 72 5.95 -10.50 -7.80
CA ASP A 72 6.50 -11.19 -6.63
C ASP A 72 6.54 -10.30 -5.39
N ARG A 73 6.84 -9.01 -5.60
CA ARG A 73 6.80 -7.99 -4.55
C ARG A 73 5.37 -7.79 -4.08
N GLU A 74 4.42 -7.68 -5.01
CA GLU A 74 2.98 -7.58 -4.72
C GLU A 74 2.49 -8.73 -3.85
N LYS A 75 2.75 -9.98 -4.25
CA LYS A 75 2.36 -11.17 -3.46
C LYS A 75 2.96 -11.15 -2.05
N THR A 76 4.24 -10.78 -1.95
CA THR A 76 4.96 -10.73 -0.66
C THR A 76 4.35 -9.68 0.25
N ILE A 77 4.13 -8.46 -0.24
CA ILE A 77 3.59 -7.37 0.56
C ILE A 77 2.12 -7.61 0.91
N CYS A 78 1.29 -8.13 0.00
CA CYS A 78 -0.09 -8.52 0.32
C CYS A 78 -0.15 -9.51 1.48
N LYS A 79 0.71 -10.55 1.45
CA LYS A 79 0.77 -11.55 2.52
C LYS A 79 1.18 -10.91 3.85
N VAL A 80 2.23 -10.10 3.84
CA VAL A 80 2.74 -9.42 5.04
C VAL A 80 1.70 -8.48 5.65
N VAL A 81 1.02 -7.68 4.82
CA VAL A 81 -0.03 -6.77 5.27
C VAL A 81 -1.22 -7.53 5.86
N SER A 82 -1.62 -8.65 5.25
CA SER A 82 -2.68 -9.52 5.79
C SER A 82 -2.29 -10.11 7.15
N GLU A 83 -1.07 -10.66 7.28
CA GLU A 83 -0.57 -11.19 8.56
C GLU A 83 -0.48 -10.11 9.65
N GLY A 84 0.01 -8.93 9.30
CA GLY A 84 0.09 -7.77 10.21
C GLY A 84 -1.30 -7.28 10.63
N SER A 85 -2.26 -7.23 9.69
CA SER A 85 -3.64 -6.81 9.95
C SER A 85 -4.37 -7.81 10.85
N ALA A 86 -4.22 -9.11 10.61
CA ALA A 86 -4.79 -10.15 11.46
C ALA A 86 -4.21 -10.10 12.89
N ALA A 87 -2.90 -9.89 13.04
CA ALA A 87 -2.27 -9.72 14.34
C ALA A 87 -2.77 -8.46 15.06
N THR A 88 -2.89 -7.34 14.35
CA THR A 88 -3.42 -6.09 14.88
C THR A 88 -4.88 -6.24 15.32
N GLY A 89 -5.71 -6.89 14.49
CA GLY A 89 -7.11 -7.17 14.81
C GLY A 89 -7.27 -7.97 16.09
N ASN A 90 -6.43 -8.99 16.32
CA ASN A 90 -6.44 -9.75 17.57
C ASN A 90 -6.09 -8.90 18.80
N VAL A 91 -5.10 -7.99 18.69
CA VAL A 91 -4.77 -7.08 19.78
C VAL A 91 -5.97 -6.19 20.13
N VAL A 92 -6.64 -5.65 19.11
CA VAL A 92 -7.78 -4.75 19.30
C VAL A 92 -9.00 -5.48 19.87
N ILE A 93 -9.39 -6.61 19.27
CA ILE A 93 -10.60 -7.36 19.65
C ILE A 93 -10.50 -7.88 21.08
N PHE A 94 -9.34 -8.39 21.47
CA PHE A 94 -9.14 -9.01 22.78
C PHE A 94 -8.53 -8.05 23.81
N GLY A 95 -8.30 -6.78 23.45
CA GLY A 95 -7.69 -5.80 24.35
C GLY A 95 -6.31 -6.22 24.86
N LEU A 96 -5.53 -6.91 24.03
CA LEU A 96 -4.23 -7.46 24.45
C LEU A 96 -3.20 -6.34 24.62
N PRO A 97 -2.29 -6.45 25.59
CA PRO A 97 -1.18 -5.51 25.70
C PRO A 97 -0.22 -5.67 24.52
N THR A 98 0.44 -4.59 24.10
CA THR A 98 1.40 -4.56 22.99
C THR A 98 2.85 -4.75 23.48
N TRP A 99 3.07 -5.64 24.45
CA TRP A 99 4.41 -5.91 24.96
C TRP A 99 5.24 -6.66 23.91
N SER A 100 6.52 -6.28 23.77
CA SER A 100 7.42 -6.77 22.71
C SER A 100 7.73 -8.27 22.78
N PHE A 101 7.56 -8.90 23.94
CA PHE A 101 7.77 -10.33 24.09
C PHE A 101 6.60 -11.17 23.59
N LEU A 102 5.40 -10.57 23.45
CA LEU A 102 4.20 -11.29 23.02
C LEU A 102 4.28 -11.67 21.54
N PRO A 103 3.85 -12.89 21.16
CA PRO A 103 3.91 -13.35 19.78
C PRO A 103 3.17 -12.45 18.79
N THR A 104 2.01 -11.92 19.19
CA THR A 104 1.20 -11.03 18.34
C THR A 104 1.92 -9.74 18.02
N THR A 105 2.51 -9.09 19.03
CA THR A 105 3.34 -7.88 18.86
C THR A 105 4.52 -8.17 17.94
N LYS A 106 5.22 -9.30 18.12
CA LYS A 106 6.34 -9.69 17.25
C LYS A 106 5.93 -9.84 15.79
N LYS A 107 4.74 -10.39 15.51
CA LYS A 107 4.19 -10.48 14.14
C LYS A 107 3.90 -9.11 13.56
N MET A 108 3.31 -8.21 14.34
CA MET A 108 3.07 -6.82 13.92
C MET A 108 4.39 -6.11 13.60
N ASP A 109 5.40 -6.23 14.46
CA ASP A 109 6.72 -5.62 14.26
C ASP A 109 7.47 -6.21 13.07
N ALA A 110 7.35 -7.52 12.83
CA ALA A 110 7.92 -8.16 11.65
C ALA A 110 7.26 -7.64 10.37
N ALA A 111 5.93 -7.55 10.34
CA ALA A 111 5.20 -7.03 9.19
C ALA A 111 5.56 -5.56 8.93
N LEU A 112 5.58 -4.74 9.98
CA LEU A 112 5.96 -3.33 9.90
C LEU A 112 7.38 -3.15 9.35
N ARG A 113 8.34 -3.96 9.78
CA ARG A 113 9.73 -3.88 9.27
C ARG A 113 9.80 -4.17 7.77
N VAL A 114 9.07 -5.17 7.29
CA VAL A 114 9.07 -5.50 5.86
C VAL A 114 8.42 -4.38 5.05
N VAL A 115 7.26 -3.87 5.47
CA VAL A 115 6.60 -2.74 4.80
C VAL A 115 7.47 -1.47 4.85
N ARG A 116 8.16 -1.20 5.95
CA ARG A 116 9.09 -0.05 6.03
C ARG A 116 10.24 -0.18 5.04
N LYS A 117 10.83 -1.36 4.91
CA LYS A 117 11.89 -1.62 3.92
C LYS A 117 11.38 -1.38 2.50
N ASP A 118 10.14 -1.79 2.25
CA ASP A 118 9.46 -1.61 0.98
C ASP A 118 9.30 -0.11 0.62
N PHE A 119 8.87 0.69 1.58
CA PHE A 119 8.75 2.14 1.45
C PHE A 119 10.11 2.85 1.38
N ALA A 120 11.13 2.34 2.08
CA ALA A 120 12.47 2.95 2.10
C ALA A 120 13.05 3.10 0.69
N MET A 121 12.82 2.13 -0.19
CA MET A 121 13.26 2.23 -1.60
C MET A 121 12.63 3.44 -2.32
N ALA A 122 11.34 3.70 -2.09
CA ALA A 122 10.66 4.85 -2.71
C ALA A 122 11.15 6.17 -2.12
N VAL A 123 11.40 6.21 -0.81
CA VAL A 123 11.95 7.37 -0.09
C VAL A 123 13.36 7.70 -0.58
N GLU A 124 14.23 6.69 -0.68
CA GLU A 124 15.62 6.85 -1.14
C GLU A 124 15.68 7.36 -2.58
N GLN A 125 14.86 6.79 -3.47
CA GLN A 125 14.75 7.28 -4.85
C GLN A 125 14.35 8.76 -4.89
N ARG A 126 13.35 9.18 -4.11
CA ARG A 126 12.93 10.58 -4.06
C ARG A 126 14.00 11.51 -3.48
N ARG A 127 14.78 11.05 -2.51
CA ARG A 127 15.94 11.79 -1.99
C ARG A 127 16.98 12.03 -3.07
N GLU A 128 17.31 11.01 -3.86
CA GLU A 128 18.27 11.14 -4.96
C GLU A 128 17.77 12.09 -6.06
N ASP A 129 16.49 12.00 -6.41
CA ASP A 129 15.88 12.86 -7.43
C ASP A 129 15.89 14.34 -7.00
N ASN A 130 15.56 14.61 -5.74
CA ASN A 130 15.66 15.95 -5.16
C ASN A 130 17.11 16.46 -5.10
N ALA A 131 18.08 15.59 -4.74
CA ALA A 131 19.49 15.96 -4.73
C ALA A 131 20.03 16.31 -6.12
N LYS A 132 19.45 15.73 -7.17
CA LYS A 132 19.73 16.04 -8.59
C LYS A 132 18.96 17.28 -9.10
N GLY A 133 18.13 17.91 -8.26
CA GLY A 133 17.32 19.07 -8.64
C GLY A 133 16.13 18.74 -9.54
N VAL A 134 15.68 17.49 -9.58
CA VAL A 134 14.51 17.08 -10.38
C VAL A 134 13.25 17.60 -9.69
N VAL A 135 12.66 18.66 -10.23
CA VAL A 135 11.36 19.16 -9.76
C VAL A 135 10.27 18.24 -10.29
N ARG A 136 9.61 17.51 -9.39
CA ARG A 136 8.43 16.70 -9.72
C ARG A 136 7.16 17.42 -9.30
N GLU A 137 6.12 17.33 -10.12
CA GLU A 137 4.78 17.69 -9.70
C GLU A 137 4.32 16.76 -8.57
N ILE A 138 3.44 17.24 -7.68
CA ILE A 138 2.92 16.43 -6.57
C ILE A 138 1.94 15.39 -7.13
N GLU A 139 2.47 14.20 -7.39
CA GLU A 139 1.71 13.07 -7.93
C GLU A 139 1.25 12.10 -6.85
N ASP A 140 1.91 12.06 -5.69
CA ASP A 140 1.59 11.15 -4.59
C ASP A 140 1.77 11.78 -3.20
N CYS A 141 1.41 11.04 -2.13
CA CYS A 141 1.59 11.53 -0.76
C CYS A 141 3.07 11.76 -0.41
N LEU A 142 3.97 10.93 -0.93
CA LEU A 142 5.39 11.01 -0.63
C LEU A 142 6.00 12.29 -1.20
N ASP A 143 5.61 12.69 -2.40
CA ASP A 143 5.97 13.98 -2.99
C ASP A 143 5.63 15.17 -2.11
N ALA A 144 4.39 15.18 -1.61
CA ALA A 144 3.92 16.25 -0.75
C ALA A 144 4.77 16.32 0.53
N MET A 145 5.16 15.17 1.10
CA MET A 145 6.02 15.12 2.28
C MET A 145 7.43 15.68 1.99
N PHE A 146 7.99 15.40 0.81
CA PHE A 146 9.30 15.92 0.41
C PHE A 146 9.29 17.43 0.12
N GLN A 147 8.27 17.94 -0.56
CA GLN A 147 8.17 19.38 -0.84
C GLN A 147 7.95 20.19 0.45
N GLU A 148 7.27 19.64 1.46
CA GLU A 148 7.09 20.27 2.76
C GLU A 148 8.33 20.11 3.69
N ASN A 149 9.47 19.56 3.21
CA ASN A 149 10.71 19.34 3.98
C ASN A 149 10.50 18.59 5.31
N MET A 150 9.63 17.58 5.34
CA MET A 150 9.48 16.77 6.54
C MET A 150 10.56 15.69 6.62
N ASN A 151 11.37 15.73 7.69
CA ASN A 151 12.37 14.71 8.03
C ASN A 151 11.75 13.50 8.71
#